data_AF-A0A504J3F3-F1
#
_entry.id   AF-A0A504J3F3-F1
#
_cell.length_a   1.000
_cell.length_b   1.000
_cell.length_c   1.000
_cell.angle_alpha   90.00
_cell.angle_beta   90.00
_cell.angle_gamma   90.00
#
_symmetry.space_group_name_H-M   'P 1'
#
loop_
_entity.id
_entity.type
_entity.pdbx_description
1 polymer ?
#
loop_
_entity_poly.entity_id
_entity_poly.type
_entity_poly.pdbx_seq_one_letter_code
_entity_poly.pdbx_strand_id
1 'polypeptide(L)'
;MKLLKYNIDDTLLVSYFLRFSIAIGFLSAVLDRFGGWSKEVSVWGNWDNFVEYTGILNPWLPQIIIPIIAIIVTVLEIVLSVLLILGYRLNMTSKISGGLLLCFALAMMVFTGLKGVLDYSVFIASGGAFALAVLQQRKNESSKVD
;
A
#
# COMPACT_ATOMS: atom_id res chain seq x y z
N MET A 1 -11.81 -21.34 26.03
CA MET A 1 -11.66 -20.25 25.04
C MET A 1 -11.81 -20.85 23.65
N LYS A 2 -13.05 -20.99 23.16
CA LYS A 2 -13.34 -21.45 21.79
C LYS A 2 -12.83 -20.38 20.85
N LEU A 3 -11.63 -20.59 20.29
CA LEU A 3 -11.16 -19.80 19.17
C LEU A 3 -12.18 -19.97 18.06
N LEU A 4 -12.75 -18.85 17.63
CA LEU A 4 -13.73 -18.72 16.57
C LEU A 4 -13.38 -19.68 15.43
N LYS A 5 -14.20 -20.74 15.25
CA LYS A 5 -14.23 -21.50 14.01
C LYS A 5 -14.77 -20.55 12.95
N TYR A 6 -13.88 -19.75 12.37
CA TYR A 6 -14.19 -18.96 11.19
C TYR A 6 -14.44 -19.94 10.06
N ASN A 7 -15.52 -19.75 9.29
CA ASN A 7 -15.71 -20.56 8.09
C ASN A 7 -14.59 -20.21 7.11
N ILE A 8 -14.10 -21.21 6.38
CA ILE A 8 -13.03 -21.04 5.39
C ILE A 8 -13.43 -19.98 4.35
N ASP A 9 -14.72 -19.90 4.01
CA ASP A 9 -15.31 -18.96 3.06
C ASP A 9 -15.17 -17.49 3.51
N ASP A 10 -15.37 -17.21 4.80
CA ASP A 10 -15.28 -15.84 5.34
C ASP A 10 -13.82 -15.33 5.28
N THR A 11 -12.84 -16.22 5.53
CA THR A 11 -11.42 -15.88 5.44
C THR A 11 -10.98 -15.59 4.00
N LEU A 12 -11.55 -16.33 3.04
CA LEU A 12 -11.30 -16.11 1.62
C LEU A 12 -11.85 -14.77 1.16
N LEU A 13 -13.09 -14.44 1.54
CA LEU A 13 -13.71 -13.16 1.21
C LEU A 13 -12.86 -11.97 1.72
N VAL A 14 -12.47 -12.00 2.99
CA VAL A 14 -11.63 -10.95 3.60
C VAL A 14 -10.27 -10.86 2.88
N SER A 15 -9.65 -12.00 2.58
CA SER A 15 -8.36 -12.05 1.88
C SER A 15 -8.45 -11.41 0.49
N TYR A 16 -9.44 -11.78 -0.32
CA TYR A 16 -9.65 -11.20 -1.64
C TYR A 16 -9.96 -9.71 -1.56
N PHE A 17 -10.85 -9.32 -0.66
CA PHE A 17 -11.22 -7.91 -0.49
C PHE A 17 -10.01 -7.05 -0.13
N LEU A 18 -9.18 -7.47 0.84
CA LEU A 18 -7.96 -6.76 1.21
C LEU A 18 -6.96 -6.70 0.04
N ARG A 19 -6.76 -7.82 -0.66
CA ARG A 19 -5.84 -7.89 -1.81
C ARG A 19 -6.20 -6.88 -2.89
N PHE A 20 -7.46 -6.90 -3.33
CA PHE A 20 -7.92 -6.01 -4.39
C PHE A 20 -7.97 -4.56 -3.94
N SER A 21 -8.43 -4.29 -2.71
CA SER A 21 -8.50 -2.92 -2.20
C SER A 21 -7.12 -2.26 -2.13
N ILE A 22 -6.11 -2.98 -1.63
CA ILE A 22 -4.73 -2.46 -1.56
C ILE A 22 -4.15 -2.27 -2.96
N ALA A 23 -4.31 -3.25 -3.85
CA ALA A 23 -3.79 -3.18 -5.21
C ALA A 23 -4.42 -2.04 -6.03
N ILE A 24 -5.74 -1.87 -5.92
CA ILE A 24 -6.46 -0.78 -6.58
C ILE A 24 -6.04 0.56 -5.98
N GLY A 25 -5.84 0.65 -4.67
CA GLY A 25 -5.33 1.86 -4.01
C GLY A 25 -3.98 2.32 -4.58
N PHE A 26 -3.03 1.40 -4.70
CA PHE A 26 -1.73 1.68 -5.35
C PHE A 26 -1.89 2.06 -6.82
N LEU A 27 -2.69 1.32 -7.61
CA LEU A 27 -2.90 1.65 -9.03
C LEU A 27 -3.58 3.02 -9.20
N SER A 28 -4.53 3.37 -8.33
CA SER A 28 -5.19 4.67 -8.31
C SER A 28 -4.19 5.79 -8.03
N ALA A 29 -3.29 5.61 -7.06
CA ALA A 29 -2.23 6.57 -6.75
C ALA A 29 -1.25 6.73 -7.93
N VAL A 30 -0.92 5.65 -8.62
CA VAL A 30 -0.08 5.68 -9.83
C VAL A 30 -0.79 6.45 -10.95
N LEU A 31 -2.07 6.17 -11.20
CA LEU A 31 -2.87 6.88 -12.20
C LEU A 31 -2.94 8.39 -11.91
N ASP A 32 -3.05 8.77 -10.64
CA ASP A 32 -3.06 10.17 -10.21
C ASP A 32 -1.82 10.94 -10.67
N ARG A 33 -0.65 10.32 -10.54
CA ARG A 33 0.64 10.90 -10.95
C ARG A 33 0.75 11.08 -12.46
N PHE A 34 0.00 10.30 -13.24
CA PHE A 34 -0.03 10.37 -14.70
C PHE A 34 -1.27 11.11 -15.25
N GLY A 35 -2.03 11.80 -14.39
CA GLY A 35 -3.18 12.60 -14.81
C GLY A 35 -4.43 11.78 -15.17
N GLY A 36 -4.56 10.56 -14.64
CA GLY A 36 -5.72 9.70 -14.85
C GLY A 36 -6.98 10.15 -14.11
N TRP A 37 -6.86 11.09 -13.17
CA TRP A 37 -7.96 11.66 -12.39
C TRP A 37 -8.24 13.12 -12.77
N SER A 38 -9.46 13.61 -12.53
CA SER A 38 -9.76 15.03 -12.73
C SER A 38 -9.06 15.89 -11.69
N LYS A 39 -8.84 17.17 -12.00
CA LYS A 39 -8.16 18.12 -11.11
C LYS A 39 -8.87 18.30 -9.76
N GLU A 40 -10.18 18.09 -9.69
CA GLU A 40 -10.92 18.26 -8.43
C GLU A 40 -10.71 17.11 -7.45
N VAL A 41 -10.37 15.91 -7.93
CA VAL A 41 -10.21 14.71 -7.10
C VAL A 41 -8.76 14.24 -6.99
N SER A 42 -7.88 14.75 -7.85
CA SER A 42 -6.47 14.37 -7.87
C SER A 42 -5.72 14.90 -6.64
N VAL A 43 -4.77 14.10 -6.13
CA VAL A 43 -3.90 14.51 -5.02
C VAL A 43 -2.67 15.25 -5.56
N TRP A 44 -2.00 14.67 -6.55
CA TRP A 44 -0.87 15.22 -7.28
C TRP A 44 -1.27 15.66 -8.68
N GLY A 45 -2.07 14.85 -9.38
CA GLY A 45 -2.62 15.12 -10.72
C GLY A 45 -1.60 15.15 -11.88
N ASN A 46 -0.31 15.29 -11.60
CA ASN A 46 0.77 15.16 -12.57
C ASN A 46 2.07 14.71 -11.89
N TRP A 47 3.05 14.36 -12.73
CA TRP A 47 4.32 13.81 -12.29
C TRP A 47 5.18 14.82 -11.51
N ASP A 48 5.23 16.07 -11.97
CA ASP A 48 6.07 17.11 -11.38
C ASP A 48 5.62 17.45 -9.94
N ASN A 49 4.31 17.57 -9.72
CA ASN A 49 3.72 17.75 -8.39
C ASN A 49 4.04 16.58 -7.47
N PHE A 50 4.04 15.35 -8.00
CA PHE A 50 4.40 14.16 -7.21
C PHE A 50 5.88 14.15 -6.84
N VAL A 51 6.78 14.53 -7.77
CA VAL A 51 8.22 14.65 -7.50
C VAL A 51 8.47 15.74 -6.45
N GLU A 52 7.82 16.90 -6.55
CA GLU A 52 7.91 17.97 -5.55
C GLU A 52 7.44 17.48 -4.17
N TYR A 53 6.28 16.83 -4.12
CA TYR A 53 5.74 16.25 -2.89
C TYR A 53 6.67 15.18 -2.30
N THR A 54 7.29 14.36 -3.13
CA THR A 54 8.31 13.37 -2.71
C THR A 54 9.50 14.07 -2.06
N GLY A 55 9.90 15.24 -2.56
CA GLY A 55 10.93 16.09 -1.96
C GLY A 55 10.54 16.59 -0.55
N ILE A 56 9.29 17.06 -0.38
CA ILE A 56 8.77 17.50 0.92
C ILE A 56 8.83 16.37 1.96
N LEU A 57 8.51 15.15 1.55
CA LEU A 57 8.55 13.98 2.44
C LEU A 57 9.95 13.45 2.73
N ASN A 58 10.97 13.87 1.98
CA ASN A 58 12.34 13.38 2.11
C ASN A 58 13.36 14.55 2.12
N PRO A 59 13.26 15.52 3.05
CA PRO A 59 14.10 16.71 3.05
C PRO A 59 15.59 16.43 3.32
N TRP A 60 15.90 15.22 3.81
CA TRP A 60 17.28 14.76 4.03
C TRP A 60 17.96 14.27 2.74
N LEU A 61 17.22 14.07 1.63
CA LEU A 61 17.79 13.64 0.36
C LEU A 61 18.19 14.84 -0.51
N PRO A 62 19.31 14.75 -1.24
CA PRO A 62 19.64 15.72 -2.29
C PRO A 62 18.54 15.78 -3.35
N GLN A 63 18.19 17.00 -3.79
CA GLN A 63 17.14 17.22 -4.80
C GLN A 63 17.34 16.41 -6.09
N ILE A 64 18.60 16.15 -6.47
CA ILE A 64 18.94 15.37 -7.67
C ILE A 64 18.53 13.89 -7.58
N ILE A 65 18.32 13.38 -6.36
CA ILE A 65 17.92 11.98 -6.11
C ILE A 65 16.39 11.84 -6.02
N ILE A 66 15.66 12.92 -5.73
CA ILE A 66 14.20 12.88 -5.55
C ILE A 66 13.45 12.28 -6.76
N PRO A 67 13.74 12.66 -8.02
CA PRO A 67 13.08 12.04 -9.17
C PRO A 67 13.35 10.53 -9.27
N ILE A 68 14.54 10.08 -8.88
CA ILE A 68 14.90 8.65 -8.89
C ILE A 68 14.06 7.90 -7.86
N ILE A 69 13.90 8.45 -6.65
CA ILE A 69 13.04 7.87 -5.62
C ILE A 69 11.58 7.82 -6.08
N ALA A 70 11.08 8.90 -6.69
CA ALA A 70 9.73 8.94 -7.24
C ALA A 70 9.48 7.81 -8.26
N ILE A 71 10.45 7.55 -9.14
CA ILE A 71 10.40 6.43 -10.10
C ILE A 71 10.39 5.09 -9.35
N ILE A 72 11.31 4.89 -8.40
CA ILE A 72 11.42 3.63 -7.64
C ILE A 72 10.10 3.32 -6.92
N VAL A 73 9.53 4.30 -6.22
CA VAL A 73 8.24 4.13 -5.50
C VAL A 73 7.12 3.79 -6.47
N THR A 74 7.03 4.48 -7.61
CA THR A 74 6.01 4.20 -8.63
C THR A 74 6.14 2.79 -9.21
N VAL A 75 7.36 2.36 -9.54
CA VAL A 75 7.62 0.99 -10.04
C VAL A 75 7.27 -0.04 -8.98
N LEU A 76 7.66 0.19 -7.71
CA LEU A 76 7.34 -0.71 -6.60
C LEU A 76 5.83 -0.84 -6.42
N GLU A 77 5.07 0.25 -6.45
CA GLU A 77 3.61 0.21 -6.33
C GLU A 77 2.97 -0.59 -7.47
N ILE A 78 3.38 -0.36 -8.73
CA ILE A 78 2.87 -1.12 -9.87
C ILE A 78 3.15 -2.61 -9.71
N VAL A 79 4.40 -2.97 -9.40
CA VAL A 79 4.81 -4.37 -9.22
C VAL A 79 4.03 -5.01 -8.08
N LEU A 80 3.97 -4.37 -6.91
CA LEU A 80 3.24 -4.88 -5.76
C LEU A 80 1.74 -5.05 -6.05
N SER A 81 1.10 -4.11 -6.75
CA SER A 81 -0.29 -4.24 -7.18
C SER A 81 -0.52 -5.45 -8.06
N VAL A 82 0.31 -5.63 -9.09
CA VAL A 82 0.21 -6.78 -9.99
C VAL A 82 0.41 -8.09 -9.21
N LEU A 83 1.40 -8.15 -8.32
CA LEU A 83 1.64 -9.33 -7.49
C LEU A 83 0.47 -9.62 -6.52
N LEU A 84 -0.15 -8.60 -5.94
CA LEU A 84 -1.33 -8.74 -5.07
C LEU A 84 -2.55 -9.27 -5.83
N ILE A 85 -2.80 -8.74 -7.04
CA ILE A 85 -3.87 -9.19 -7.94
C ILE A 85 -3.65 -10.65 -8.35
N LEU A 86 -2.46 -10.98 -8.85
CA LEU A 86 -2.11 -12.35 -9.27
C LEU A 86 -2.05 -13.33 -8.10
N GLY A 87 -1.82 -12.84 -6.88
CA GLY A 87 -1.70 -13.70 -5.70
C GLY A 87 -0.34 -14.37 -5.57
N TYR A 88 0.67 -13.83 -6.23
CA TYR A 88 2.01 -14.39 -6.19
C TYR A 88 2.70 -14.02 -4.87
N ARG A 89 3.22 -15.04 -4.17
CA ARG A 89 3.93 -14.91 -2.88
C ARG A 89 3.25 -13.94 -1.90
N LEU A 90 1.93 -14.05 -1.76
CA LEU A 90 1.09 -13.10 -1.02
C LEU A 90 1.63 -12.70 0.36
N ASN A 91 2.13 -13.65 1.15
CA ASN A 91 2.69 -13.33 2.47
C ASN A 91 3.82 -12.27 2.40
N MET A 92 4.76 -12.44 1.46
CA MET A 92 5.87 -11.50 1.28
C MET A 92 5.40 -10.20 0.64
N THR A 93 4.59 -10.29 -0.42
CA THR A 93 4.05 -9.12 -1.13
C THR A 93 3.28 -8.22 -0.17
N SER A 94 2.39 -8.78 0.66
CA SER A 94 1.60 -8.03 1.63
C SER A 94 2.45 -7.40 2.74
N LYS A 95 3.53 -8.06 3.20
CA LYS A 95 4.47 -7.45 4.15
C LYS A 95 5.20 -6.25 3.56
N ILE A 96 5.67 -6.38 2.31
CA ILE A 96 6.37 -5.29 1.62
C ILE A 96 5.41 -4.13 1.36
N SER A 97 4.18 -4.40 0.88
CA SER A 97 3.13 -3.38 0.72
C SER A 97 2.80 -2.66 2.03
N GLY A 98 2.66 -3.41 3.13
CA GLY A 98 2.39 -2.83 4.45
C GLY A 98 3.56 -1.96 4.94
N GLY A 99 4.79 -2.41 4.73
CA GLY A 99 6.00 -1.64 5.04
C GLY A 99 6.12 -0.36 4.22
N LEU A 100 5.89 -0.45 2.91
CA LEU A 100 5.90 0.71 2.00
C LEU A 100 4.89 1.77 2.45
N LEU A 101 3.63 1.37 2.70
CA LEU A 101 2.57 2.26 3.19
C LEU A 101 2.88 2.82 4.58
N LEU A 102 3.50 2.03 5.46
CA LEU A 102 3.90 2.49 6.79
C LEU A 102 4.98 3.56 6.71
N CYS A 103 6.03 3.35 5.89
CA CYS A 103 7.08 4.33 5.67
C CYS A 103 6.50 5.63 5.09
N PHE A 104 5.59 5.53 4.12
CA PHE A 104 4.89 6.68 3.56
C PHE A 104 4.05 7.41 4.62
N ALA A 105 3.26 6.68 5.42
CA ALA A 105 2.45 7.25 6.50
C ALA A 105 3.32 7.98 7.55
N LEU A 106 4.43 7.38 7.96
CA LEU A 106 5.36 8.00 8.91
C LEU A 106 6.01 9.25 8.34
N ALA A 107 6.45 9.21 7.07
CA ALA A 107 7.01 10.39 6.41
C ALA A 107 5.97 11.53 6.33
N MET A 108 4.75 11.24 5.89
CA MET A 108 3.68 12.23 5.87
C MET A 108 3.37 12.78 7.27
N MET A 109 3.34 11.93 8.30
CA MET A 109 3.05 12.34 9.67
C MET A 109 4.09 13.34 10.19
N VAL A 110 5.37 13.08 9.90
CA VAL A 110 6.49 13.92 10.33
C VAL A 110 6.56 15.24 9.55
N PHE A 111 6.35 15.21 8.23
CA PHE A 111 6.62 16.37 7.36
C PHE A 111 5.39 17.18 6.95
N THR A 112 4.23 16.54 6.86
CA THR A 112 2.96 17.20 6.46
C THR A 112 1.94 17.26 7.59
N GLY A 113 2.26 16.65 8.74
CA GLY A 113 1.42 16.61 9.93
C GLY A 113 0.44 15.44 9.95
N LEU A 114 -0.23 15.26 11.09
CA LEU A 114 -1.05 14.08 11.37
C LEU A 114 -2.36 14.03 10.55
N LYS A 115 -2.95 15.19 10.24
CA LYS A 115 -4.28 15.27 9.61
C LYS A 115 -4.34 14.57 8.26
N GLY A 116 -3.39 14.85 7.36
CA GLY A 116 -3.38 14.26 6.03
C GLY A 116 -3.28 12.72 6.07
N VAL A 117 -2.43 12.19 6.94
CA VAL A 117 -2.23 10.72 7.06
C VAL A 117 -3.48 10.00 7.53
N LEU A 118 -4.25 10.63 8.43
CA LEU A 118 -5.51 10.10 8.93
C LEU A 118 -6.63 10.24 7.90
N ASP A 119 -6.73 11.38 7.20
CA ASP A 119 -7.74 11.61 6.16
C ASP A 119 -7.60 10.64 4.99
N TYR A 120 -6.35 10.38 4.56
CA TYR A 120 -6.06 9.37 3.53
C TYR A 120 -6.05 7.93 4.06
N SER A 121 -6.28 7.73 5.37
CA SER A 121 -6.35 6.41 6.00
C SER A 121 -5.13 5.52 5.74
N VAL A 122 -3.94 6.11 5.58
CA VAL A 122 -2.73 5.38 5.14
C VAL A 122 -2.30 4.33 6.17
N PHE A 123 -2.44 4.63 7.47
CA PHE A 123 -2.20 3.66 8.54
C PHE A 123 -3.16 2.47 8.49
N ILE A 124 -4.42 2.71 8.12
CA ILE A 124 -5.42 1.64 7.96
C ILE A 124 -5.04 0.76 6.77
N ALA A 125 -4.62 1.35 5.65
CA ALA A 125 -4.17 0.61 4.48
C ALA A 125 -2.93 -0.26 4.80
N SER A 126 -1.95 0.29 5.53
CA SER A 126 -0.77 -0.46 6.01
C SER A 126 -1.16 -1.61 6.95
N GLY A 127 -2.05 -1.35 7.92
CA GLY A 127 -2.60 -2.37 8.82
C GLY A 127 -3.34 -3.48 8.07
N GLY A 128 -4.13 -3.13 7.05
CA GLY A 128 -4.81 -4.09 6.18
C GLY A 128 -3.84 -4.98 5.40
N ALA A 129 -2.73 -4.42 4.93
CA ALA A 129 -1.68 -5.18 4.26
C ALA A 129 -0.97 -6.16 5.22
N PHE A 130 -0.67 -5.74 6.46
CA PHE A 130 -0.12 -6.66 7.46
C PHE A 130 -1.13 -7.73 7.90
N ALA A 131 -2.41 -7.37 8.04
CA ALA A 131 -3.47 -8.33 8.35
C ALA A 131 -3.57 -9.40 7.25
N LEU A 132 -3.52 -9.00 5.98
CA LEU A 132 -3.48 -9.93 4.85
C LEU A 132 -2.27 -10.88 4.91
N ALA A 133 -1.09 -10.38 5.29
CA ALA A 133 0.09 -11.23 5.46
C ALA A 133 -0.10 -12.29 6.57
N VAL A 134 -0.71 -11.90 7.70
CA VAL A 134 -1.01 -12.82 8.82
C VAL A 134 -2.05 -13.86 8.40
N LEU A 135 -3.11 -13.46 7.70
CA LEU A 135 -4.12 -14.39 7.18
C LEU A 135 -3.50 -15.44 6.25
N GLN A 136 -2.58 -15.02 5.38
CA GLN A 136 -1.90 -15.96 4.47
C GLN A 136 -0.93 -16.88 5.23
N GLN A 137 -0.25 -16.37 6.26
CA GLN A 137 0.61 -17.21 7.10
C GLN A 137 -0.20 -18.32 7.78
N ARG A 138 -1.32 -17.98 8.42
CA ARG A 138 -2.20 -18.95 9.08
C ARG A 138 -2.74 -19.99 8.12
N LYS A 139 -3.17 -19.57 6.92
CA LYS A 139 -3.63 -20.49 5.87
C LYS A 139 -2.54 -21.51 5.49
N ASN A 140 -1.30 -21.06 5.33
CA ASN A 140 -0.16 -21.93 4.99
C ASN A 140 0.22 -22.89 6.13
N GLU A 141 -0.01 -22.51 7.38
CA GLU A 141 0.22 -23.36 8.56
C GLU A 141 -0.86 -24.43 8.67
N SER A 142 -2.14 -24.08 8.48
CA SER A 142 -3.25 -25.05 8.48
C SER A 142 -3.08 -26.12 7.40
N SER A 143 -2.65 -25.75 6.19
CA SER A 143 -2.43 -26.70 5.09
C SER A 143 -1.26 -27.68 5.30
N LYS A 144 -0.46 -27.52 6.38
CA LYS A 144 0.65 -28.43 6.72
C LYS A 144 0.28 -29.44 7.81
N VAL A 145 -0.86 -29.23 8.48
CA VAL A 145 -1.33 -30.07 9.58
C VAL A 145 -2.34 -31.12 9.08
N ASP A 146 -2.88 -30.91 7.88
CA ASP A 146 -3.67 -31.88 7.10
C ASP A 146 -2.76 -32.74 6.20
#